data_AF-A0A094JUC1-F1
#
_entry.id   AF-A0A094JUC1-F1
#
_cell.length_a   1.000
_cell.length_b   1.000
_cell.length_c   1.000
_cell.angle_alpha   90.00
_cell.angle_beta   90.00
_cell.angle_gamma   90.00
#
_symmetry.space_group_name_H-M   'P 1'
#
loop_
_entity.id
_entity.type
_entity.pdbx_description
1 polymer ?
#
loop_
_entity_poly.entity_id
_entity_poly.type
_entity_poly.pdbx_seq_one_letter_code
_entity_poly.pdbx_strand_id
1 'polypeptide(L)'
;MDFSGGVEPALADLQLIEDIMFKQKLPPGVMNVLIYYVMLRTDMKLPKNMLKNCEFMGAKKGTYGETSDGIGQKEAREYETFMKEKEQKGSKKPIRTELLPDWLQTDYSQFERKQVKSEEELEQKRRELEERLKKPKVRG
;
A
#
# COMPACT_ATOMS: atom_id res chain seq x y z
N MET A 1 5.60 -6.69 -8.15
CA MET A 1 5.74 -5.35 -8.74
C MET A 1 7.09 -5.36 -9.44
N ASP A 2 7.11 -5.28 -10.76
CA ASP A 2 8.36 -5.36 -11.54
C ASP A 2 9.05 -4.01 -11.60
N PHE A 3 10.27 -3.94 -11.08
CA PHE A 3 11.02 -2.69 -10.98
C PHE A 3 11.86 -2.36 -12.22
N SER A 4 12.01 -3.32 -13.14
CA SER A 4 12.85 -3.15 -14.34
C SER A 4 12.15 -2.48 -15.51
N GLY A 5 10.82 -2.33 -15.50
CA GLY A 5 10.08 -1.66 -16.58
C GLY A 5 10.35 -2.24 -17.99
N GLY A 6 10.90 -3.45 -18.09
CA GLY A 6 11.35 -4.07 -19.34
C GLY A 6 12.70 -3.59 -19.89
N VAL A 7 13.44 -2.76 -19.14
CA VAL A 7 14.81 -2.35 -19.52
C VAL A 7 15.79 -3.45 -19.14
N GLU A 8 16.59 -3.88 -20.11
CA GLU A 8 17.66 -4.86 -19.86
C GLU A 8 18.72 -4.26 -18.94
N PRO A 9 19.14 -4.99 -17.89
CA PRO A 9 20.19 -4.52 -16.98
C PRO A 9 21.54 -4.43 -17.72
N ALA A 10 22.45 -3.60 -17.19
CA ALA A 10 23.78 -3.48 -17.75
C ALA A 10 24.53 -4.83 -17.71
N LEU A 11 25.28 -5.14 -18.76
CA LEU A 11 26.04 -6.40 -18.88
C LEU A 11 27.02 -6.63 -17.71
N ALA A 12 27.59 -5.55 -17.17
CA ALA A 12 28.47 -5.60 -16.00
C ALA A 12 27.74 -6.06 -14.72
N ASP A 13 26.44 -5.77 -14.58
CA ASP A 13 25.63 -6.17 -13.43
C ASP A 13 25.20 -7.63 -13.55
N LEU A 14 24.94 -8.12 -14.77
CA LEU A 14 24.67 -9.53 -15.03
C LEU A 14 25.86 -10.42 -14.67
N GLN A 15 27.06 -10.08 -15.13
CA GLN A 15 28.28 -10.81 -14.80
C GLN A 15 28.56 -10.82 -13.29
N LEU A 16 28.28 -9.70 -12.61
CA LEU A 16 28.43 -9.61 -11.17
C LEU A 16 27.46 -10.55 -10.44
N ILE A 17 26.20 -10.58 -10.87
CA ILE A 17 25.17 -11.46 -10.30
C ILE A 17 25.54 -12.93 -10.53
N GLU A 18 25.99 -13.27 -11.73
CA GLU A 18 26.47 -14.61 -12.09
C GLU A 18 27.62 -15.05 -11.19
N ASP A 19 28.66 -14.22 -11.06
CA ASP A 19 29.82 -14.46 -10.19
C ASP A 19 29.41 -14.72 -8.74
N ILE A 20 28.48 -13.93 -8.21
CA ILE A 20 27.98 -14.05 -6.84
C ILE A 20 27.20 -15.35 -6.66
N MET A 21 26.32 -15.67 -7.61
CA MET A 21 25.52 -16.88 -7.57
C MET A 21 26.41 -18.12 -7.56
N PHE A 22 27.46 -18.15 -8.40
CA PHE A 22 28.42 -19.25 -8.43
C PHE A 22 29.29 -19.33 -7.18
N LYS A 23 29.86 -18.22 -6.70
CA LYS A 23 30.75 -18.21 -5.52
C LYS A 23 30.01 -18.62 -4.25
N GLN A 24 28.79 -18.15 -4.08
CA GLN A 24 28.01 -18.36 -2.86
C GLN A 24 27.01 -19.52 -2.96
N LYS A 25 26.93 -20.19 -4.12
CA LYS A 25 25.97 -21.28 -4.40
C LYS A 25 24.54 -20.89 -4.02
N LEU A 26 24.16 -19.65 -4.28
CA LEU A 26 22.84 -19.14 -3.91
C LEU A 26 21.80 -19.61 -4.93
N PRO A 27 20.62 -20.06 -4.48
CA PRO A 27 19.53 -20.33 -5.41
C PRO A 27 19.01 -19.03 -6.02
N PRO A 28 18.53 -19.06 -7.28
CA PRO A 28 18.10 -17.86 -8.01
C PRO A 28 16.97 -17.09 -7.30
N GLY A 29 16.11 -17.79 -6.56
CA GLY A 29 15.05 -17.15 -5.76
C GLY A 29 15.59 -16.25 -4.63
N VAL A 30 16.66 -16.66 -3.95
CA VAL A 30 17.30 -15.87 -2.90
C VAL A 30 18.01 -14.66 -3.51
N MET A 31 18.68 -14.85 -4.66
CA MET A 31 19.32 -13.75 -5.39
C MET A 31 18.31 -12.68 -5.81
N ASN A 32 17.13 -13.05 -6.30
CA ASN A 32 16.09 -12.08 -6.67
C ASN A 32 15.64 -11.21 -5.49
N VAL A 33 15.42 -11.80 -4.31
CA VAL A 33 15.05 -11.05 -3.09
C VAL A 33 16.18 -10.14 -2.64
N LEU A 34 17.42 -10.60 -2.77
CA LEU A 34 18.61 -9.86 -2.35
C LEU A 34 18.88 -8.66 -3.27
N ILE A 35 18.75 -8.87 -4.60
CA ILE A 35 18.79 -7.81 -5.60
C ILE A 35 17.70 -6.77 -5.31
N TYR A 36 16.46 -7.22 -5.08
CA TYR A 36 15.35 -6.33 -4.76
C TYR A 36 15.63 -5.49 -3.51
N TYR A 37 16.11 -6.12 -2.44
CA TYR A 37 16.43 -5.44 -1.19
C TYR A 37 17.55 -4.41 -1.34
N VAL A 38 18.60 -4.75 -2.11
CA VAL A 38 19.69 -3.83 -2.38
C VAL A 38 19.16 -2.63 -3.17
N MET A 39 18.43 -2.86 -4.27
CA MET A 39 17.85 -1.81 -5.09
C MET A 39 16.95 -0.86 -4.29
N LEU A 40 16.18 -1.38 -3.33
CA LEU A 40 15.34 -0.56 -2.46
C LEU A 40 16.15 0.36 -1.52
N ARG A 41 17.36 -0.06 -1.12
CA ARG A 41 18.22 0.70 -0.20
C ARG A 41 19.15 1.70 -0.87
N THR A 42 19.44 1.51 -2.14
CA THR A 42 20.49 2.24 -2.88
C THR A 42 19.91 3.10 -4.00
N ASP A 43 18.60 3.40 -3.94
CA ASP A 43 17.85 4.13 -4.95
C ASP A 43 18.06 3.54 -6.36
N MET A 44 17.69 2.26 -6.52
CA MET A 44 17.73 1.50 -7.79
C MET A 44 19.13 1.24 -8.38
N LYS A 45 20.20 1.41 -7.60
CA LYS A 45 21.58 1.13 -8.03
C LYS A 45 22.05 -0.22 -7.51
N LEU A 46 22.92 -0.91 -8.24
CA LEU A 46 23.57 -2.15 -7.77
C LEU A 46 25.05 -1.89 -7.44
N PRO A 47 25.38 -1.22 -6.31
CA PRO A 47 26.78 -1.00 -5.95
C PRO A 47 27.46 -2.34 -5.60
N LYS A 48 28.50 -2.67 -6.38
CA LYS A 48 29.29 -3.92 -6.27
C LYS A 48 29.72 -4.27 -4.84
N ASN A 49 30.02 -3.25 -4.04
CA ASN A 49 30.48 -3.43 -2.65
C ASN A 49 29.37 -3.93 -1.73
N MET A 50 28.10 -3.55 -1.94
CA MET A 50 27.01 -3.98 -1.06
C MET A 50 26.61 -5.42 -1.34
N LEU A 51 26.54 -5.82 -2.61
CA LEU A 51 26.28 -7.20 -3.03
C LEU A 51 27.32 -8.18 -2.48
N LYS A 52 28.60 -7.81 -2.51
CA LYS A 52 29.68 -8.59 -1.89
C LYS A 52 29.51 -8.66 -0.36
N ASN A 53 29.19 -7.55 0.31
CA ASN A 53 28.97 -7.56 1.76
C ASN A 53 27.71 -8.32 2.21
N CYS A 54 26.74 -8.54 1.31
CA CYS A 54 25.57 -9.36 1.59
C CYS A 54 25.90 -10.84 1.87
N GLU A 55 27.10 -11.31 1.53
CA GLU A 55 27.68 -12.59 1.95
C GLU A 55 27.46 -12.88 3.44
N PHE A 56 27.64 -11.85 4.28
CA PHE A 56 27.53 -11.97 5.72
C PHE A 56 26.08 -12.14 6.21
N MET A 57 25.11 -11.60 5.47
CA MET A 57 23.71 -11.59 5.91
C MET A 57 22.98 -12.88 5.54
N GLY A 58 23.34 -13.52 4.42
CA GLY A 58 22.88 -14.86 4.05
C GLY A 58 23.53 -15.95 4.92
N ALA A 59 24.85 -15.87 5.17
CA ALA A 59 25.57 -16.85 5.99
C ALA A 59 25.19 -16.79 7.48
N LYS A 60 24.91 -15.60 8.04
CA LYS A 60 24.37 -15.48 9.42
C LYS A 60 22.96 -16.06 9.57
N LYS A 61 22.16 -16.03 8.50
CA LYS A 61 20.86 -16.71 8.42
C LYS A 61 21.01 -18.12 7.86
N GLY A 62 22.08 -18.83 8.25
CA GLY A 62 22.39 -20.18 7.82
C GLY A 62 21.35 -21.19 8.27
N THR A 63 20.22 -21.27 7.58
CA THR A 63 19.23 -22.33 7.67
C THR A 63 18.35 -22.42 6.40
N TYR A 64 18.90 -22.20 5.21
CA TYR A 64 18.06 -22.14 3.99
C TYR A 64 17.60 -23.50 3.41
N GLY A 65 17.93 -24.64 4.03
CA GLY A 65 17.49 -25.97 3.56
C GLY A 65 16.20 -26.49 4.18
N GLU A 66 15.97 -26.19 5.47
CA GLU A 66 14.82 -26.72 6.24
C GLU A 66 13.99 -25.61 6.90
N THR A 67 14.40 -24.34 6.79
CA THR A 67 13.82 -23.25 7.60
C THR A 67 13.09 -22.18 6.76
N SER A 68 13.10 -22.25 5.43
CA SER A 68 12.19 -21.43 4.61
C SER A 68 10.72 -21.80 4.86
N ASP A 69 10.43 -23.10 4.89
CA ASP A 69 9.08 -23.59 5.20
C ASP A 69 8.73 -23.36 6.69
N GLY A 70 9.73 -23.39 7.56
CA GLY A 70 9.56 -23.17 9.00
C GLY A 70 9.35 -21.70 9.38
N ILE A 71 10.01 -20.75 8.71
CA ILE A 71 9.86 -19.31 8.99
C ILE A 71 8.51 -18.82 8.47
N GLY A 72 8.13 -19.20 7.24
CA GLY A 72 6.81 -18.85 6.70
C GLY A 72 5.67 -19.42 7.55
N GLN A 73 5.79 -20.66 8.03
CA GLN A 73 4.79 -21.25 8.94
C GLN A 73 4.77 -20.62 10.32
N LYS A 74 5.93 -20.18 10.86
CA LYS A 74 5.98 -19.49 12.15
C LYS A 74 5.33 -18.11 12.06
N GLU A 75 5.68 -17.32 11.05
CA GLU A 75 5.10 -16.00 10.82
C GLU A 75 3.59 -16.10 10.52
N ALA A 76 3.17 -17.09 9.73
CA ALA A 76 1.75 -17.33 9.46
C ALA A 76 0.97 -17.73 10.73
N ARG A 77 1.52 -18.63 11.56
CA ARG A 77 0.93 -19.01 12.85
C ARG A 77 0.82 -17.83 13.80
N GLU A 78 1.83 -16.97 13.83
CA GLU A 78 1.89 -15.79 14.70
C GLU A 78 0.90 -14.70 14.24
N TYR A 79 0.68 -14.58 12.93
CA TYR A 79 -0.39 -13.74 12.38
C TYR A 79 -1.79 -14.30 12.69
N GLU A 80 -2.00 -15.62 12.57
CA GLU A 80 -3.26 -16.27 12.92
C GLU A 80 -3.59 -16.13 14.42
N THR A 81 -2.61 -16.27 15.31
CA THR A 81 -2.82 -16.08 16.75
C THR A 81 -3.10 -14.62 17.07
N PHE A 82 -2.40 -13.67 16.44
CA PHE A 82 -2.64 -12.24 16.60
C PHE A 82 -4.05 -11.82 16.12
N MET A 83 -4.51 -12.36 14.98
CA MET A 83 -5.87 -12.13 14.48
C MET A 83 -6.93 -12.69 15.44
N LYS A 84 -6.76 -13.91 15.93
CA LYS A 84 -7.67 -14.53 16.93
C LYS A 84 -7.69 -13.75 18.24
N GLU A 85 -6.55 -13.25 18.70
CA GLU A 85 -6.47 -12.43 19.91
C GLU A 85 -7.14 -11.06 19.73
N LYS A 86 -7.06 -10.49 18.53
CA LYS A 86 -7.75 -9.24 18.16
C LYS A 86 -9.26 -9.42 18.08
N GLU A 87 -9.74 -10.53 17.54
CA GLU A 87 -11.17 -10.87 17.49
C GLU A 87 -11.76 -11.05 18.90
N GLN A 88 -11.01 -11.67 19.82
CA GLN A 88 -11.45 -11.83 21.22
C GLN A 88 -11.48 -10.51 22.01
N LYS A 89 -10.64 -9.53 21.65
CA LYS A 89 -10.60 -8.21 22.31
C LYS A 89 -11.64 -7.21 21.78
N GLY A 90 -12.30 -7.50 20.65
CA GLY A 90 -13.31 -6.62 20.03
C GLY A 90 -14.64 -6.46 20.76
N SER A 91 -14.90 -7.24 21.82
CA SER A 91 -16.20 -7.23 22.54
C SER A 91 -16.18 -6.45 23.87
N LYS A 92 -15.05 -5.86 24.26
CA LYS A 92 -14.97 -5.06 25.49
C LYS A 92 -15.26 -3.60 25.18
N LYS A 93 -16.41 -3.12 25.67
CA LYS A 93 -16.78 -1.70 25.63
C LYS A 93 -15.65 -0.87 26.26
N PRO A 94 -15.13 0.18 25.59
CA PRO A 94 -14.04 0.98 26.14
C PRO A 94 -14.49 1.62 27.47
N ILE A 95 -13.71 1.38 28.53
CA ILE A 95 -14.02 1.80 29.91
C ILE A 95 -13.92 3.34 30.08
N ARG A 96 -13.34 4.06 29.12
CA ARG A 96 -13.20 5.51 29.17
C ARG A 96 -13.38 6.12 27.79
N THR A 97 -14.56 6.67 27.54
CA THR A 97 -14.80 7.61 26.44
C THR A 97 -14.36 8.97 26.92
N GLU A 98 -13.27 9.51 26.37
CA GLU A 98 -12.88 10.89 26.67
C GLU A 98 -13.98 11.84 26.16
N LEU A 99 -14.31 12.87 26.95
CA LEU A 99 -15.25 13.90 26.52
C LEU A 99 -14.61 14.64 25.35
N LEU A 100 -15.11 14.39 24.14
CA LEU A 100 -14.75 15.14 22.95
C LEU A 100 -15.18 16.60 23.16
N PRO A 101 -14.30 17.57 22.88
CA PRO A 101 -14.66 18.99 22.94
C PRO A 101 -15.87 19.30 22.06
N ASP A 102 -16.71 20.24 22.50
CA ASP A 102 -17.98 20.57 21.83
C ASP A 102 -17.79 21.05 20.38
N TRP A 103 -16.63 21.64 20.06
CA TRP A 103 -16.27 22.06 18.71
C TRP A 103 -15.93 20.91 17.74
N LEU A 104 -15.68 19.69 18.26
CA LEU A 104 -15.34 18.50 17.47
C LEU A 104 -16.56 17.58 17.24
N GLN A 105 -17.75 17.95 17.72
CA GLN A 105 -19.00 17.27 17.38
C GLN A 105 -19.43 17.71 15.97
N THR A 106 -18.83 17.09 14.96
CA THR A 106 -19.18 17.36 13.56
C THR A 106 -20.44 16.58 13.20
N ASP A 107 -21.61 17.19 13.37
CA ASP A 107 -22.88 16.66 12.91
C ASP A 107 -23.00 16.75 11.39
N TYR A 108 -22.49 15.74 10.68
CA TYR A 108 -22.53 15.66 9.21
C TYR A 108 -23.97 15.65 8.63
N SER A 109 -24.98 15.36 9.45
CA SER A 109 -26.41 15.40 9.08
C SER A 109 -26.94 16.81 8.75
N GLN A 110 -26.23 17.88 9.13
CA GLN A 110 -26.56 19.23 8.70
C GLN A 110 -26.09 19.54 7.27
N PHE A 111 -24.98 18.91 6.84
CA PHE A 111 -24.47 19.07 5.48
C PHE A 111 -25.37 18.38 4.45
N GLU A 112 -25.84 17.16 4.74
CA GLU A 112 -26.74 16.43 3.84
C GLU A 112 -28.07 17.17 3.63
N ARG A 113 -28.67 17.72 4.70
CA ARG A 113 -29.91 18.51 4.60
C ARG A 113 -29.73 19.82 3.81
N LYS A 114 -28.55 20.45 3.88
CA LYS A 114 -28.23 21.64 3.08
C LYS A 114 -28.02 21.31 1.60
N GLN A 115 -27.41 20.17 1.29
CA GLN A 115 -27.21 19.71 -0.09
C GLN A 115 -28.55 19.41 -0.77
N VAL A 116 -29.45 18.67 -0.11
CA VAL A 116 -30.78 18.34 -0.66
C VAL A 116 -31.63 19.59 -0.92
N LYS A 117 -31.64 20.54 0.02
CA LYS A 117 -32.38 21.80 -0.15
C LYS A 117 -31.80 22.66 -1.28
N SER A 118 -30.49 22.67 -1.47
CA SER A 118 -29.84 23.41 -2.56
C SER A 118 -30.17 22.83 -3.93
N GLU A 119 -30.31 21.51 -4.06
CA GLU A 119 -30.64 20.86 -5.34
C GLU A 119 -32.09 21.16 -5.76
N GLU A 120 -33.04 21.06 -4.82
CA GLU A 120 -34.47 21.37 -5.07
C GLU A 120 -34.68 22.85 -5.47
N GLU A 121 -33.96 23.78 -4.84
CA GLU A 121 -34.02 25.21 -5.18
C GLU A 121 -33.43 25.51 -6.58
N LEU A 122 -32.42 24.75 -7.00
CA LEU A 122 -31.81 24.88 -8.33
C LEU A 122 -32.71 24.34 -9.44
N GLU A 123 -33.38 23.21 -9.20
CA GLU A 123 -34.33 22.59 -10.14
C GLU A 123 -35.56 23.51 -10.38
N GLN A 124 -36.09 24.13 -9.32
CA GLN A 124 -37.19 25.09 -9.42
C GLN A 124 -36.81 26.32 -10.27
N LYS A 125 -35.61 26.88 -10.05
CA LYS A 125 -35.09 28.01 -10.84
C LYS A 125 -34.88 27.64 -12.31
N ARG A 126 -34.44 26.40 -12.60
CA ARG A 126 -34.32 25.90 -13.98
C ARG A 126 -35.68 25.89 -14.67
N ARG A 127 -36.70 25.33 -14.02
CA ARG A 127 -38.05 25.23 -14.59
C ARG A 127 -38.69 26.60 -14.86
N GLU A 128 -38.55 27.56 -13.94
CA GLU A 128 -39.04 28.91 -14.15
C GLU A 128 -38.38 29.60 -15.35
N LEU A 129 -37.06 29.39 -15.52
CA LEU A 129 -36.30 29.95 -16.63
C LEU A 129 -36.78 29.38 -17.98
N GLU A 130 -37.04 28.07 -18.04
CA GLU A 130 -37.57 27.40 -19.22
C GLU A 130 -38.98 27.88 -19.59
N GLU A 131 -39.87 28.06 -18.61
CA GLU A 131 -41.20 28.63 -18.85
C GLU A 131 -41.13 30.07 -19.35
N ARG A 132 -40.19 30.85 -18.83
CA ARG A 132 -39.94 32.22 -19.29
C ARG A 132 -39.37 32.26 -20.71
N LEU A 133 -38.58 31.26 -21.09
CA LEU A 133 -38.03 31.13 -22.44
C LEU A 133 -39.07 30.61 -23.45
N LYS A 134 -40.03 29.79 -22.99
CA LYS A 134 -41.11 29.21 -23.79
C LYS A 134 -42.21 30.22 -24.13
N LYS A 135 -42.38 31.28 -23.34
CA LYS A 135 -43.25 32.41 -23.73
C LYS A 135 -42.61 33.08 -24.95
N PRO A 136 -43.22 33.00 -26.16
CA PRO A 136 -42.62 33.56 -27.34
C PRO A 136 -42.45 35.07 -27.15
N LYS A 137 -41.25 35.55 -27.47
CA LYS A 137 -40.96 36.98 -27.65
C LYS A 137 -41.81 37.43 -28.83
N VAL A 138 -43.03 37.91 -28.56
CA VAL A 138 -43.84 38.65 -29.52
C VAL A 138 -43.03 39.90 -29.87
N ARG A 139 -42.26 39.81 -30.94
CA ARG A 139 -41.71 40.94 -31.67
C ARG A 139 -42.74 41.28 -32.74
N GLY A 140 -43.57 42.27 -32.42
CA GLY A 140 -44.48 42.99 -33.30
C GLY A 140 -44.61 44.38 -32.72
#